data_AF-A0A7X8A821-F1
#
_entry.id   AF-A0A7X8A821-F1
#
_cell.length_a   1.000
_cell.length_b   1.000
_cell.length_c   1.000
_cell.angle_alpha   90.00
_cell.angle_beta   90.00
_cell.angle_gamma   90.00
#
_symmetry.space_group_name_H-M   'P 1'
#
loop_
_entity.id
_entity.type
_entity.pdbx_description
1 polymer ?
#
loop_
_entity_poly.entity_id
_entity_poly.type
_entity_poly.pdbx_seq_one_letter_code
_entity_poly.pdbx_strand_id
1 'polypeptide(L)'
;MHELSIAVNIVSELDQIVRKENAVKVVSFTLKIGTLSGIVPEALDFALESAVKETLCEGSTWKIEKEEAMGKCSVCFHEFPMEEIYSPCPVCGAFNPEIIAGQGLKIVSVEIEE
;
A
#
# COMPACT_ATOMS: atom_id res chain seq x y z
N MET A 1 -11.81 -8.70 -9.66
CA MET A 1 -12.56 -8.36 -8.43
C MET A 1 -11.65 -8.23 -7.19
N HIS A 2 -10.35 -8.52 -7.31
CA HIS A 2 -9.37 -8.46 -6.21
C HIS A 2 -9.05 -7.01 -5.77
N GLU A 3 -8.92 -6.09 -6.71
CA GLU A 3 -8.59 -4.68 -6.45
C GLU A 3 -9.77 -3.92 -5.85
N LEU A 4 -11.01 -4.26 -6.24
CA LEU A 4 -12.21 -3.68 -5.63
C LEU A 4 -12.33 -4.05 -4.16
N SER A 5 -12.05 -5.31 -3.77
CA SER A 5 -12.02 -5.66 -2.35
C SER A 5 -10.95 -4.91 -1.57
N ILE A 6 -9.79 -4.62 -2.19
CA ILE A 6 -8.75 -3.81 -1.57
C ILE A 6 -9.24 -2.37 -1.39
N ALA A 7 -9.84 -1.77 -2.42
CA ALA A 7 -10.39 -0.43 -2.37
C ALA A 7 -11.48 -0.28 -1.28
N VAL A 8 -12.40 -1.23 -1.18
CA VAL A 8 -13.44 -1.23 -0.14
C VAL A 8 -12.84 -1.33 1.27
N ASN A 9 -11.80 -2.16 1.45
CA ASN A 9 -11.11 -2.26 2.74
C ASN A 9 -10.40 -0.95 3.10
N ILE A 10 -9.75 -0.29 2.15
CA ILE A 10 -9.12 1.03 2.35
C ILE A 10 -10.17 2.05 2.82
N VAL A 11 -11.30 2.13 2.13
CA VAL A 11 -12.39 3.06 2.52
C VAL A 11 -12.92 2.73 3.92
N SER A 12 -13.04 1.44 4.27
CA SER A 12 -13.44 1.03 5.61
C SER A 12 -12.42 1.43 6.68
N GLU A 13 -11.12 1.34 6.41
CA GLU A 13 -10.07 1.79 7.33
C GLU A 13 -10.09 3.31 7.50
N LEU A 14 -10.31 4.05 6.41
CA LEU A 14 -10.45 5.51 6.44
C LEU A 14 -11.67 5.96 7.25
N ASP A 15 -12.82 5.28 7.12
CA ASP A 15 -14.02 5.54 7.95
C ASP A 15 -13.73 5.36 9.44
N GLN A 16 -12.96 4.33 9.81
CA GLN A 16 -12.54 4.12 11.21
C GLN A 16 -11.65 5.25 11.72
N ILE A 17 -10.73 5.77 10.89
CA ILE A 17 -9.87 6.90 11.23
C ILE A 17 -10.72 8.16 11.47
N VAL A 18 -11.61 8.50 10.52
CA VAL A 18 -12.47 9.69 10.63
C VAL A 18 -13.33 9.65 11.89
N ARG A 19 -13.96 8.50 12.18
CA ARG A 19 -14.78 8.32 13.39
C ARG A 19 -13.99 8.46 14.67
N LYS A 20 -12.76 7.93 14.71
CA LYS A 20 -11.89 8.01 15.88
C LYS A 20 -11.48 9.44 16.19
N GLU A 21 -11.23 10.25 15.16
CA GLU A 21 -10.82 11.65 15.29
C GLU A 21 -12.01 12.63 15.36
N ASN A 22 -13.26 12.13 15.36
CA ASN A 22 -14.50 12.93 15.30
C ASN A 22 -14.56 13.92 14.12
N ALA A 23 -13.91 13.57 13.02
CA ALA A 23 -13.95 14.36 11.79
C ALA A 23 -15.22 14.07 10.97
N VAL A 24 -15.49 14.91 9.99
CA VAL A 24 -16.68 14.84 9.13
C VAL A 24 -16.38 14.12 7.81
N LYS A 25 -15.17 14.27 7.26
CA LYS A 25 -14.79 13.65 5.98
C LYS A 25 -13.28 13.50 5.80
N VAL A 26 -12.90 12.67 4.82
CA VAL A 26 -11.51 12.61 4.29
C VAL A 26 -11.35 13.62 3.15
N VAL A 27 -10.33 14.46 3.21
CA VAL A 27 -9.96 15.42 2.16
C VAL A 27 -8.98 14.79 1.18
N SER A 28 -7.93 14.16 1.71
CA SER A 28 -6.93 13.49 0.90
C SER A 28 -6.29 12.30 1.62
N PHE A 29 -5.78 11.33 0.87
CA PHE A 29 -4.96 10.26 1.45
C PHE A 29 -3.87 9.76 0.51
N THR A 30 -2.78 9.26 1.09
CA THR A 30 -1.68 8.67 0.32
C THR A 30 -1.58 7.19 0.62
N LEU A 31 -1.55 6.38 -0.43
CA LEU A 31 -1.28 4.96 -0.39
C LEU A 31 0.16 4.71 -0.79
N LYS A 32 0.82 3.78 -0.10
CA LYS A 32 2.13 3.26 -0.48
C LYS A 32 1.99 1.79 -0.83
N ILE A 33 2.34 1.43 -2.06
CA ILE A 33 2.16 0.10 -2.65
C ILE A 33 3.52 -0.49 -2.99
N GLY A 34 3.79 -1.66 -2.41
CA GLY A 34 5.00 -2.40 -2.63
C GLY A 34 5.07 -3.08 -3.99
N THR A 35 6.26 -3.13 -4.59
CA THR A 35 6.46 -3.77 -5.90
C THR A 35 6.20 -5.27 -5.93
N LEU A 36 6.36 -5.95 -4.79
CA LEU A 36 6.08 -7.38 -4.63
C LEU A 36 4.68 -7.65 -4.07
N SER A 37 3.82 -6.63 -3.95
CA SER A 37 2.45 -6.80 -3.44
C SER A 37 1.51 -7.49 -4.45
N GLY A 38 1.86 -7.49 -5.74
CA GLY A 38 1.00 -7.98 -6.81
C GLY A 38 -0.21 -7.08 -7.11
N ILE A 39 -0.31 -5.92 -6.45
CA ILE A 39 -1.37 -4.93 -6.71
C ILE A 39 -1.02 -4.14 -7.96
N VAL A 40 -2.00 -4.00 -8.86
CA VAL A 40 -1.88 -3.15 -10.06
C VAL A 40 -2.40 -1.75 -9.72
N PRO A 41 -1.53 -0.72 -9.65
CA PRO A 41 -1.91 0.62 -9.21
C PRO A 41 -3.07 1.23 -10.02
N GLU A 42 -3.05 1.07 -11.34
CA GLU A 42 -4.06 1.63 -12.24
C GLU A 42 -5.44 0.97 -12.03
N ALA A 43 -5.45 -0.33 -11.72
CA ALA A 43 -6.68 -1.05 -11.44
C ALA A 43 -7.23 -0.72 -10.05
N LEU A 44 -6.34 -0.47 -9.07
CA LEU A 44 -6.75 0.01 -7.75
C LEU A 44 -7.29 1.44 -7.83
N ASP A 45 -6.64 2.32 -8.59
CA ASP A 45 -7.07 3.70 -8.82
C ASP A 45 -8.51 3.74 -9.37
N PHE A 46 -8.76 2.97 -10.43
CA PHE A 46 -10.10 2.81 -10.99
C PHE A 46 -11.12 2.21 -9.98
N ALA A 47 -10.68 1.24 -9.17
CA ALA A 47 -11.54 0.66 -8.15
C ALA A 47 -11.91 1.66 -7.03
N LEU A 48 -10.97 2.54 -6.65
CA LEU A 48 -11.19 3.59 -5.66
C LEU A 48 -12.26 4.57 -6.12
N GLU A 49 -12.29 4.96 -7.40
CA GLU A 49 -13.34 5.84 -7.95
C GLU A 49 -14.76 5.34 -7.68
N SER A 50 -14.95 4.01 -7.64
CA SER A 50 -16.24 3.41 -7.32
C SER A 50 -16.42 3.19 -5.82
N ALA A 51 -15.37 2.78 -5.11
CA ALA A 51 -15.43 2.46 -3.69
C ALA A 51 -15.68 3.67 -2.78
N VAL A 52 -15.23 4.87 -3.18
CA VAL A 52 -15.40 6.09 -2.37
C VAL A 52 -16.81 6.68 -2.44
N LYS A 53 -17.62 6.31 -3.44
CA LYS A 53 -18.96 6.87 -3.64
C LYS A 53 -19.89 6.50 -2.48
N GLU A 54 -20.73 7.45 -2.07
CA GLU A 54 -21.66 7.30 -0.95
C GLU A 54 -20.96 6.98 0.39
N THR A 55 -19.72 7.46 0.56
CA THR A 55 -18.91 7.28 1.79
C THR A 55 -18.29 8.59 2.28
N LEU A 56 -17.68 8.58 3.46
CA LEU A 56 -16.92 9.73 4.00
C LEU A 56 -15.67 10.10 3.18
N CYS A 57 -15.31 9.27 2.19
CA CYS A 57 -14.22 9.52 1.26
C CYS A 57 -14.72 10.10 -0.08
N GLU A 58 -16.02 10.33 -0.25
CA GLU A 58 -16.56 10.88 -1.48
C GLU A 58 -16.01 12.29 -1.74
N GLY A 59 -15.45 12.50 -2.94
CA GLY A 59 -14.80 13.76 -3.32
C GLY A 59 -13.38 13.95 -2.76
N SER A 60 -12.83 12.96 -2.05
CA SER A 60 -11.43 12.97 -1.64
C SER A 60 -10.48 12.84 -2.83
N THR A 61 -9.26 13.32 -2.66
CA THR A 61 -8.15 13.09 -3.60
C THR A 61 -7.19 12.05 -3.04
N TRP A 62 -6.54 11.27 -3.88
CA TRP A 62 -5.54 10.32 -3.41
C TRP A 62 -4.30 10.27 -4.29
N LYS A 63 -3.21 9.81 -3.67
CA LYS A 63 -1.93 9.58 -4.32
C LYS A 63 -1.49 8.15 -4.06
N ILE A 64 -0.94 7.50 -5.09
CA ILE A 64 -0.30 6.19 -4.97
C ILE A 64 1.21 6.38 -5.12
N GLU A 65 1.95 5.98 -4.10
CA GLU A 65 3.41 5.94 -4.09
C GLU A 65 3.89 4.49 -4.18
N LYS A 66 4.97 4.28 -4.94
CA LYS A 66 5.60 2.97 -5.09
C LYS A 66 6.65 2.76 -4.01
N GLU A 67 6.63 1.61 -3.34
CA GLU A 67 7.66 1.16 -2.40
C GLU A 67 8.48 0.06 -3.06
N GLU A 68 9.71 0.37 -3.41
CA GLU A 68 10.65 -0.61 -3.94
C GLU A 68 10.89 -1.72 -2.93
N ALA A 69 10.83 -2.96 -3.39
CA ALA A 69 11.06 -4.10 -2.52
C ALA A 69 12.53 -4.22 -2.13
N MET A 70 12.72 -4.52 -0.86
CA MET A 70 14.03 -4.70 -0.26
C MET A 70 14.05 -6.05 0.46
N GLY A 71 15.13 -6.77 0.25
CA GLY A 71 15.42 -8.03 0.91
C GLY A 71 16.62 -7.92 1.82
N LYS A 72 16.63 -8.75 2.86
CA LYS A 72 17.77 -8.96 3.73
C LYS A 72 18.21 -10.41 3.66
N CYS A 73 19.47 -10.64 3.32
CA CYS A 73 20.00 -12.00 3.27
C CYS A 73 20.08 -12.60 4.68
N SER A 74 19.49 -13.78 4.87
CA SER A 74 19.52 -14.50 6.16
C SER A 74 20.90 -15.09 6.52
N VAL A 75 21.87 -15.04 5.59
CA VAL A 75 23.22 -15.60 5.78
C VAL A 75 24.26 -14.50 6.03
N CYS A 76 24.32 -13.51 5.14
CA CYS A 76 25.32 -12.44 5.21
C CYS A 76 24.75 -11.10 5.70
N PHE A 77 23.45 -11.04 5.98
CA PHE A 77 22.72 -9.85 6.46
C PHE A 77 22.77 -8.63 5.54
N HIS A 78 23.26 -8.78 4.30
CA HIS A 78 23.25 -7.72 3.31
C HIS A 78 21.81 -7.39 2.91
N GLU A 79 21.49 -6.10 2.86
CA GLU A 79 20.20 -5.57 2.41
C GLU A 79 20.34 -5.13 0.95
N PHE A 80 19.42 -5.56 0.08
CA PHE A 80 19.49 -5.33 -1.35
C PHE A 80 18.10 -5.17 -1.98
N PRO A 81 17.99 -4.40 -3.08
CA PRO A 81 16.74 -4.32 -3.85
C PRO A 81 16.34 -5.69 -4.40
N MET A 82 15.05 -5.99 -4.36
CA MET A 82 14.47 -7.21 -4.90
C MET A 82 13.55 -6.89 -6.07
N GLU A 83 13.75 -7.58 -7.18
CA GLU A 83 12.81 -7.55 -8.31
C GLU A 83 11.78 -8.68 -8.20
N GLU A 84 12.16 -9.79 -7.58
CA GLU A 84 11.32 -10.98 -7.40
C GLU A 84 11.48 -11.54 -5.98
N ILE A 85 10.45 -12.26 -5.50
CA ILE A 85 10.43 -12.87 -4.15
C ILE A 85 11.64 -13.80 -3.91
N TYR A 86 12.18 -14.42 -4.96
CA TYR A 86 13.29 -15.38 -4.86
C TYR A 86 14.63 -14.84 -5.36
N SER A 87 14.80 -13.52 -5.47
CA SER A 87 16.07 -12.91 -5.88
C SER A 87 17.23 -13.42 -5.00
N PRO A 88 18.30 -13.97 -5.60
CA PRO A 88 19.46 -14.43 -4.83
C PRO A 88 20.22 -13.23 -4.26
N CYS A 89 20.86 -13.43 -3.11
CA CYS A 89 21.72 -12.40 -2.54
C CYS A 89 22.89 -12.06 -3.49
N PRO A 90 23.08 -10.79 -3.87
CA PRO A 90 24.14 -10.41 -4.82
C PRO A 90 25.55 -10.57 -4.24
N VAL A 91 25.69 -10.73 -2.92
CA VAL A 91 26.98 -10.84 -2.22
C VAL A 91 27.42 -12.28 -2.01
N CYS A 92 26.52 -13.15 -1.51
CA CYS A 92 26.88 -14.53 -1.16
C CYS A 92 26.15 -15.61 -1.98
N GLY A 93 25.20 -15.23 -2.85
CA GLY A 93 24.43 -16.16 -3.68
C GLY A 93 23.37 -16.97 -2.93
N ALA A 94 23.17 -16.73 -1.63
CA ALA A 94 22.12 -17.41 -0.86
C ALA A 94 20.72 -17.01 -1.36
N PHE A 95 19.81 -17.98 -1.38
CA PHE A 95 18.40 -17.79 -1.72
C PHE A 95 17.56 -17.49 -0.47
N ASN A 96 16.31 -17.11 -0.70
CA ASN A 96 15.29 -16.88 0.33
C ASN A 96 15.66 -15.73 1.30
N PRO A 97 15.88 -14.49 0.77
CA PRO A 97 16.03 -13.33 1.64
C PRO A 97 14.73 -13.05 2.40
N GLU A 98 14.86 -12.48 3.59
CA GLU A 98 13.73 -11.90 4.33
C GLU A 98 13.29 -10.62 3.61
N ILE A 99 12.02 -10.52 3.22
CA ILE A 99 11.49 -9.29 2.60
C ILE A 99 11.22 -8.27 3.70
N ILE A 100 11.91 -7.14 3.66
CA ILE A 100 11.84 -6.07 4.67
C ILE A 100 11.07 -4.84 4.19
N ALA A 101 10.83 -4.70 2.88
CA ALA A 101 9.98 -3.66 2.30
C ALA A 101 9.32 -4.12 0.98
N GLY A 102 8.27 -3.44 0.56
CA GLY A 102 7.67 -3.60 -0.78
C GLY A 102 6.76 -4.83 -0.96
N GLN A 103 6.28 -5.47 0.11
CA GLN A 103 5.41 -6.66 0.03
C GLN A 103 3.90 -6.36 0.17
N GLY A 104 3.49 -5.12 0.42
CA GLY A 104 2.09 -4.84 0.77
C GLY A 104 1.61 -3.44 0.41
N LEU A 105 0.47 -3.06 0.98
CA LEU A 105 -0.15 -1.74 0.85
C LEU A 105 -0.27 -1.09 2.22
N LYS A 106 -0.03 0.21 2.31
CA LYS A 106 -0.17 1.01 3.53
C LYS A 106 -0.84 2.34 3.23
N ILE A 107 -1.73 2.79 4.11
CA ILE A 107 -2.17 4.19 4.16
C ILE A 107 -1.10 4.97 4.93
N VAL A 108 -0.40 5.90 4.28
CA VAL A 108 0.75 6.61 4.89
C VAL A 108 0.42 8.04 5.32
N SER A 109 -0.64 8.63 4.77
CA SER A 109 -1.15 9.92 5.20
C SER A 109 -2.65 9.98 4.98
N VAL A 110 -3.36 10.66 5.88
CA VAL A 110 -4.78 10.98 5.75
C VAL A 110 -4.97 12.42 6.22
N GLU A 111 -5.60 13.23 5.39
CA GLU A 111 -6.05 14.57 5.72
C GLU A 111 -7.57 14.54 5.91
N ILE A 112 -8.03 15.08 7.02
CA ILE A 112 -9.43 15.04 7.44
C ILE A 112 -9.94 16.46 7.69
N GLU A 113 -11.24 16.67 7.46
CA GLU A 113 -11.93 17.92 7.78
C GLU A 113 -12.78 17.75 9.04
N GLU A 114 -12.66 18.71 9.95
CA GLU A 114 -13.42 18.80 11.22
C GLU A 114 -14.84 19.36 11.05
#